data_AF-A0A6J8EUE0-F1
#
_entry.id   AF-A0A6J8EUE0-F1
#
_cell.length_a   1.000
_cell.length_b   1.000
_cell.length_c   1.000
_cell.angle_alpha   90.00
_cell.angle_beta   90.00
_cell.angle_gamma   90.00
#
_symmetry.space_group_name_H-M   'P 1'
#
loop_
_entity.id
_entity.type
_entity.pdbx_description
1 polymer ?
#
loop_
_entity_poly.entity_id
_entity_poly.type
_entity_poly.pdbx_seq_one_letter_code
_entity_poly.pdbx_strand_id
1 'polypeptide(L)'
;MPSFLGRGEKQHSVEESNTTRLVTKLRWIVESINGRIKFFRYLDKVLPTNQVPHIRDYVQIACSLINRYFKPMNIGDPEADELLGAKMLFLSKQINELKNKIENDGLDKQSYKWSKIDSTDFDIEFPRLNEEELRNLTLGTYQLKMAKSYTEEHFDSEGKYEVLVSTEDQFLLSAKIQSRHISSKCYQLWISFNECVVLGWYCK
;
A
#
# COMPACT_ATOMS: atom_id res chain seq x y z
N MET A 1 -13.73 -8.08 -5.88
CA MET A 1 -12.63 -8.89 -5.31
C MET A 1 -11.32 -8.29 -5.83
N PRO A 2 -10.17 -8.38 -5.11
CA PRO A 2 -8.88 -8.04 -5.70
C PRO A 2 -8.64 -8.75 -7.02
N SER A 3 -7.89 -8.10 -7.90
CA SER A 3 -7.38 -8.77 -9.10
C SER A 3 -6.39 -9.85 -8.70
N PHE A 4 -6.38 -10.95 -9.44
CA PHE A 4 -5.36 -11.98 -9.35
C PHE A 4 -4.45 -11.88 -10.56
N LEU A 5 -3.15 -12.15 -10.38
CA LEU A 5 -2.23 -12.17 -11.49
C LEU A 5 -2.63 -13.28 -12.48
N GLY A 6 -2.60 -12.94 -13.77
CA GLY A 6 -2.77 -13.91 -14.84
C GLY A 6 -1.61 -14.90 -14.89
N ARG A 7 -1.80 -15.99 -15.63
CA ARG A 7 -0.76 -17.01 -15.82
C ARG A 7 0.43 -16.42 -16.55
N GLY A 8 1.59 -16.40 -15.90
CA GLY A 8 2.85 -15.87 -16.46
C GLY A 8 3.09 -14.39 -16.22
N GLU A 9 2.14 -13.67 -15.61
CA GLU A 9 2.29 -12.27 -15.25
C GLU A 9 3.08 -12.11 -13.95
N LYS A 10 3.95 -11.11 -13.90
CA LYS A 10 4.79 -10.81 -12.73
C LYS A 10 4.27 -9.66 -11.87
N GLN A 11 3.34 -8.86 -12.40
CA GLN A 11 2.80 -7.66 -11.77
C GLN A 11 1.44 -7.29 -12.38
N HIS A 12 0.58 -6.66 -11.59
CA HIS A 12 -0.72 -6.15 -12.02
C HIS A 12 -0.60 -4.95 -12.94
N SER A 13 -1.61 -4.73 -13.78
CA SER A 13 -1.76 -3.46 -14.47
C SER A 13 -2.01 -2.30 -13.49
N VAL A 14 -1.90 -1.07 -13.96
CA VAL A 14 -2.20 0.12 -13.14
C VAL A 14 -3.68 0.11 -12.72
N GLU A 15 -4.56 -0.23 -13.65
CA GLU A 15 -6.00 -0.30 -13.49
C GLU A 15 -6.40 -1.39 -12.48
N GLU A 16 -5.81 -2.58 -12.60
CA GLU A 16 -6.01 -3.69 -11.66
C GLU A 16 -5.50 -3.37 -10.27
N SER A 17 -4.32 -2.75 -10.18
CA SER A 17 -3.73 -2.30 -8.92
C SER A 17 -4.62 -1.28 -8.23
N ASN A 18 -5.13 -0.30 -8.97
CA ASN A 18 -6.04 0.73 -8.45
C ASN A 18 -7.37 0.13 -7.99
N THR A 19 -7.96 -0.77 -8.79
CA THR A 19 -9.18 -1.50 -8.41
C THR A 19 -8.98 -2.31 -7.13
N THR A 20 -7.84 -3.00 -7.03
CA THR A 20 -7.48 -3.79 -5.84
C THR A 20 -7.29 -2.91 -4.60
N ARG A 21 -6.71 -1.72 -4.74
CA ARG A 21 -6.58 -0.75 -3.63
C ARG A 21 -7.93 -0.29 -3.11
N LEU A 22 -8.88 0.05 -4.01
CA LEU A 22 -10.24 0.43 -3.63
C LEU A 22 -10.95 -0.69 -2.86
N VAL A 23 -10.87 -1.93 -3.35
CA VAL A 23 -11.45 -3.10 -2.66
C VAL A 23 -10.79 -3.33 -1.30
N THR A 24 -9.46 -3.17 -1.22
CA THR A 24 -8.70 -3.40 0.02
C THR A 24 -9.03 -2.34 1.08
N LYS A 25 -9.34 -1.11 0.69
CA LYS A 25 -9.80 -0.07 1.62
C LYS A 25 -11.09 -0.48 2.33
N LEU A 26 -12.07 -1.01 1.59
CA LEU A 26 -13.33 -1.49 2.15
C LEU A 26 -13.17 -2.80 2.94
N ARG A 27 -12.20 -3.66 2.55
CA ARG A 27 -11.94 -4.93 3.24
C ARG A 27 -11.72 -4.73 4.73
N TRP A 28 -10.96 -3.73 5.14
CA TRP A 28 -10.68 -3.46 6.55
C TRP A 28 -11.95 -3.27 7.40
N ILE A 29 -12.95 -2.58 6.85
CA ILE A 29 -14.24 -2.36 7.52
C ILE A 29 -15.00 -3.69 7.64
N VAL A 30 -15.04 -4.45 6.55
CA VAL A 30 -15.70 -5.78 6.51
C VAL A 30 -15.04 -6.77 7.45
N GLU A 31 -13.71 -6.82 7.48
CA GLU A 31 -12.93 -7.68 8.38
C GLU A 31 -13.13 -7.29 9.84
N SER A 32 -13.24 -6.01 10.14
CA SER A 32 -13.53 -5.52 11.50
C SER A 32 -14.91 -6.00 12.00
N ILE A 33 -15.93 -5.96 11.13
CA ILE A 33 -17.26 -6.52 11.43
C ILE A 33 -17.20 -8.04 11.57
N ASN A 34 -16.56 -8.72 10.61
CA ASN A 34 -16.42 -10.18 10.65
C ASN A 34 -15.66 -10.64 11.90
N GLY A 35 -14.69 -9.87 12.38
CA GLY A 35 -13.98 -10.13 13.63
C GLY A 35 -14.92 -10.17 14.84
N ARG A 36 -15.97 -9.32 14.87
CA ARG A 36 -16.99 -9.36 15.93
C ARG A 36 -17.85 -10.62 15.86
N ILE A 37 -18.20 -11.07 14.66
CA ILE A 37 -18.94 -12.33 14.48
C ILE A 37 -18.07 -13.52 14.91
N LYS A 38 -16.78 -13.50 14.56
CA LYS A 38 -15.80 -14.53 14.95
C LYS A 38 -15.47 -14.55 16.44
N PHE A 39 -15.90 -13.55 17.22
CA PHE A 39 -15.87 -13.64 18.68
C PHE A 39 -16.63 -14.89 19.18
N PHE A 40 -17.71 -15.24 18.50
CA PHE A 40 -18.40 -16.51 18.72
C PHE A 40 -17.56 -17.63 18.10
N ARG A 41 -16.69 -18.24 18.93
CA ARG A 41 -15.70 -19.25 18.50
C ARG A 41 -16.28 -20.35 17.62
N TYR A 42 -17.55 -20.71 17.81
CA TYR A 42 -18.26 -21.65 16.95
C TYR A 42 -18.21 -21.25 15.46
N LEU A 43 -18.41 -19.97 15.16
CA LEU A 43 -18.37 -19.39 13.81
C LEU A 43 -16.94 -19.10 13.31
N ASP A 44 -15.93 -19.23 14.15
CA ASP A 44 -14.51 -19.13 13.77
C ASP A 44 -13.92 -20.49 13.34
N LYS A 45 -14.66 -21.59 13.51
CA LYS A 45 -14.21 -22.94 13.16
C LYS A 45 -14.86 -23.47 11.90
N VAL A 46 -14.23 -24.49 11.31
CA VAL A 46 -14.81 -25.27 10.23
C VAL A 46 -15.99 -26.05 10.81
N LEU A 47 -17.18 -25.79 10.28
CA LEU A 47 -18.40 -26.44 10.71
C LEU A 47 -18.61 -27.77 9.97
N PRO A 48 -19.12 -28.82 10.65
CA PRO A 48 -19.48 -30.06 9.97
C PRO A 48 -20.61 -29.83 8.96
N THR A 49 -20.65 -30.62 7.88
CA THR A 49 -21.60 -30.46 6.77
C THR A 49 -23.08 -30.50 7.22
N ASN A 50 -23.40 -31.26 8.27
CA ASN A 50 -24.76 -31.34 8.81
C ASN A 50 -25.23 -30.03 9.46
N GLN A 51 -24.32 -29.11 9.80
CA GLN A 51 -24.63 -27.81 10.38
C GLN A 51 -24.87 -26.73 9.32
N VAL A 52 -24.50 -26.98 8.06
CA VAL A 52 -24.63 -26.01 6.95
C VAL A 52 -26.05 -25.44 6.81
N PRO A 53 -27.14 -26.24 6.92
CA PRO A 53 -28.50 -25.71 6.85
C PRO A 53 -28.83 -24.66 7.93
N HIS A 54 -28.13 -24.70 9.07
CA HIS A 54 -28.39 -23.85 10.24
C HIS A 54 -27.45 -22.64 10.34
N ILE A 55 -26.47 -22.49 9.43
CA ILE A 55 -25.49 -21.39 9.47
C ILE A 55 -26.18 -20.03 9.51
N ARG A 56 -27.27 -19.87 8.74
CA ARG A 56 -28.05 -18.63 8.73
C ARG A 56 -28.55 -18.28 10.13
N ASP A 57 -29.13 -19.23 10.83
CA ASP A 57 -29.69 -19.03 12.17
C ASP A 57 -28.58 -18.66 13.17
N TYR A 58 -27.45 -19.37 13.10
CA TYR A 58 -26.29 -19.08 13.96
C TYR A 58 -25.77 -17.65 13.76
N VAL A 59 -25.64 -17.21 12.51
CA VAL A 59 -25.20 -15.84 12.19
C VAL A 59 -26.24 -14.82 12.66
N GLN A 60 -27.54 -15.07 12.45
CA GLN A 60 -28.60 -14.17 12.90
C GLN A 60 -28.63 -14.02 14.43
N ILE A 61 -28.47 -15.12 15.17
CA ILE A 61 -28.38 -15.11 16.64
C ILE A 61 -27.15 -14.32 17.08
N ALA A 62 -25.97 -14.62 16.52
CA ALA A 62 -24.73 -13.93 16.85
C ALA A 62 -24.84 -12.41 16.58
N CYS A 63 -25.32 -12.02 15.41
CA CYS A 63 -25.54 -10.61 15.06
C CYS A 63 -26.56 -9.92 15.97
N SER A 64 -27.64 -10.61 16.36
CA SER A 64 -28.64 -10.07 17.30
C SER A 64 -28.03 -9.80 18.68
N LEU A 65 -27.19 -10.72 19.17
CA LEU A 65 -26.46 -10.55 20.43
C LEU A 65 -25.44 -9.41 20.35
N ILE A 66 -24.70 -9.30 19.25
CA ILE A 66 -23.77 -8.17 19.01
C ILE A 66 -24.53 -6.85 19.04
N ASN A 67 -25.62 -6.75 18.28
CA ASN A 67 -26.41 -5.52 18.19
C ASN A 67 -27.04 -5.11 19.53
N ARG A 68 -27.40 -6.08 20.37
CA ARG A 68 -28.01 -5.81 21.68
C ARG A 68 -27.00 -5.45 22.77
N TYR A 69 -25.86 -6.14 22.82
CA TYR A 69 -24.98 -6.11 23.99
C TYR A 69 -23.59 -5.54 23.73
N PHE A 70 -23.13 -5.49 22.47
CA PHE A 70 -21.81 -4.97 22.16
C PHE A 70 -21.88 -3.47 21.91
N LYS A 71 -20.80 -2.76 22.22
CA LYS A 71 -20.69 -1.35 21.85
C LYS A 71 -20.77 -1.21 20.33
N PRO A 72 -21.42 -0.17 19.79
CA PRO A 72 -21.36 0.16 18.37
C PRO A 72 -19.92 0.16 17.85
N MET A 73 -19.72 -0.15 16.57
CA MET A 73 -18.43 0.10 15.94
C MET A 73 -18.11 1.58 16.05
N ASN A 74 -16.83 1.91 16.22
CA ASN A 74 -16.41 3.27 15.94
C ASN A 74 -16.56 3.46 14.43
N ILE A 75 -17.51 4.29 14.01
CA ILE A 75 -17.83 4.55 12.60
C ILE A 75 -16.80 5.54 12.02
N GLY A 76 -15.84 6.02 12.83
CA GLY A 76 -14.88 7.02 12.40
C GLY A 76 -15.57 8.35 12.19
N ASP A 77 -15.09 9.10 11.20
CA ASP A 77 -15.67 10.34 10.72
C ASP A 77 -16.26 10.08 9.32
N PRO A 78 -17.60 9.99 9.19
CA PRO A 78 -18.24 9.68 7.92
C PRO A 78 -17.89 10.66 6.80
N GLU A 79 -17.74 11.95 7.11
CA GLU A 79 -17.42 12.98 6.12
C GLU A 79 -15.97 12.83 5.65
N ALA A 80 -15.04 12.64 6.59
CA ALA A 80 -13.64 12.39 6.25
C ALA A 80 -13.46 11.10 5.44
N ASP A 81 -14.21 10.03 5.77
CA ASP A 81 -14.15 8.76 5.05
C ASP A 81 -14.74 8.88 3.64
N GLU A 82 -15.82 9.65 3.46
CA GLU A 82 -16.40 9.95 2.15
C GLU A 82 -15.42 10.76 1.29
N LEU A 83 -14.83 11.83 1.85
CA LEU A 83 -13.82 12.64 1.17
C LEU A 83 -12.60 11.81 0.76
N LEU A 84 -12.14 10.91 1.64
CA LEU A 84 -11.04 9.99 1.33
C LEU A 84 -11.43 9.01 0.21
N GLY A 85 -12.63 8.46 0.25
CA GLY A 85 -13.16 7.59 -0.79
C GLY A 85 -13.25 8.30 -2.15
N ALA A 86 -13.75 9.53 -2.17
CA ALA A 86 -13.80 10.37 -3.36
C ALA A 86 -12.40 10.67 -3.90
N LYS A 87 -11.44 11.01 -3.03
CA LYS A 87 -10.03 11.22 -3.39
C LYS A 87 -9.41 9.96 -4.00
N MET A 88 -9.61 8.80 -3.39
CA MET A 88 -9.12 7.52 -3.94
C MET A 88 -9.71 7.22 -5.31
N LEU A 89 -11.01 7.45 -5.51
CA LEU A 89 -11.68 7.22 -6.79
C LEU A 89 -11.18 8.20 -7.86
N PHE A 90 -11.00 9.47 -7.51
CA PHE A 90 -10.43 10.48 -8.40
C PHE A 90 -9.02 10.08 -8.86
N LEU A 91 -8.12 9.76 -7.91
CA LEU A 91 -6.75 9.36 -8.20
C LEU A 91 -6.67 8.05 -9.00
N SER A 92 -7.59 7.11 -8.78
CA SER A 92 -7.61 5.84 -9.51
C SER A 92 -7.81 5.98 -11.02
N LYS A 93 -8.40 7.11 -11.44
CA LYS A 93 -8.69 7.46 -12.84
C LYS A 93 -7.63 8.36 -13.46
N GLN A 94 -6.69 8.87 -12.66
CA GLN A 94 -5.63 9.74 -13.18
C GLN A 94 -4.56 8.91 -13.89
N ILE A 95 -4.01 9.50 -14.94
CA ILE A 95 -2.87 8.95 -15.66
C ILE A 95 -1.62 9.18 -14.81
N ASN A 96 -0.75 8.17 -14.73
CA ASN A 96 0.55 8.34 -14.09
C ASN A 96 1.54 8.97 -15.09
N GLU A 97 1.63 10.30 -15.07
CA GLU A 97 2.50 11.05 -15.98
C GLU A 97 3.98 10.66 -15.83
N LEU A 98 4.42 10.33 -14.61
CA LEU A 98 5.79 9.88 -14.39
C LEU A 98 6.05 8.54 -15.08
N LYS A 99 5.12 7.59 -14.99
CA LYS A 99 5.22 6.33 -15.74
C LYS A 99 5.39 6.59 -17.24
N ASN A 100 4.55 7.46 -17.82
CA ASN A 100 4.64 7.80 -19.24
C ASN A 100 5.99 8.40 -19.60
N LYS A 101 6.50 9.34 -18.78
CA LYS A 101 7.82 9.94 -18.97
C LYS A 101 8.92 8.87 -18.94
N ILE A 102 8.96 8.04 -17.90
CA ILE A 102 9.98 6.98 -17.76
C ILE A 102 9.98 6.02 -18.96
N GLU A 103 8.80 5.59 -19.41
CA GLU A 103 8.68 4.60 -20.49
C GLU A 103 8.93 5.20 -21.89
N ASN A 104 8.47 6.42 -22.14
CA ASN A 104 8.64 7.09 -23.44
C ASN A 104 10.08 7.56 -23.65
N ASP A 105 10.71 8.10 -22.61
CA ASP A 105 12.08 8.61 -22.67
C ASP A 105 13.11 7.47 -22.51
N GLY A 106 12.66 6.24 -22.23
CA GLY A 106 13.52 5.07 -22.06
C GLY A 106 14.42 5.13 -20.82
N LEU A 107 14.03 5.90 -19.82
CA LEU A 107 14.77 6.08 -18.57
C LEU A 107 14.91 4.76 -17.80
N ASP A 108 13.98 3.82 -17.99
CA ASP A 108 14.07 2.46 -17.44
C ASP A 108 15.22 1.62 -18.01
N LYS A 109 15.74 1.99 -19.19
CA LYS A 109 16.85 1.32 -19.88
C LYS A 109 18.17 2.08 -19.76
N GLN A 110 18.13 3.28 -19.19
CA GLN A 110 19.31 4.10 -19.03
C GLN A 110 20.27 3.48 -18.01
N SER A 111 21.57 3.66 -18.25
CA SER A 111 22.61 3.35 -17.27
C SER A 111 22.73 4.51 -16.29
N TYR A 112 22.39 4.26 -15.03
CA TYR A 112 22.55 5.22 -13.94
C TYR A 112 23.85 4.98 -13.18
N LYS A 113 24.45 6.06 -12.69
CA LYS A 113 25.42 5.99 -11.60
C LYS A 113 24.68 5.76 -10.29
N TRP A 114 24.86 4.57 -9.72
CA TRP A 114 24.26 4.18 -8.45
C TRP A 114 25.23 4.44 -7.31
N SER A 115 24.74 5.11 -6.27
CA SER A 115 25.45 5.32 -5.00
C SER A 115 24.57 4.87 -3.84
N LYS A 116 25.16 4.52 -2.69
CA LYS A 116 24.35 4.26 -1.49
C LYS A 116 23.72 5.57 -1.01
N ILE A 117 22.50 5.49 -0.48
CA ILE A 117 21.76 6.68 0.00
C ILE A 117 22.46 7.40 1.16
N ASP A 118 23.29 6.70 1.93
CA ASP A 118 24.10 7.22 3.02
C ASP A 118 25.53 7.61 2.61
N SER A 119 25.83 7.56 1.30
CA SER A 119 27.11 8.05 0.79
C SER A 119 27.19 9.57 0.89
N THR A 120 28.41 10.09 1.07
CA THR A 120 28.69 11.55 1.10
C THR A 120 28.31 12.26 -0.19
N ASP A 121 28.14 11.52 -1.28
CA ASP A 121 27.82 12.04 -2.61
C ASP A 121 26.30 12.19 -2.83
N PHE A 122 25.47 11.78 -1.85
CA PHE A 122 24.03 11.96 -1.91
C PHE A 122 23.65 13.38 -1.48
N ASP A 123 23.73 14.31 -2.43
CA ASP A 123 23.37 15.72 -2.26
C ASP A 123 22.11 16.03 -3.09
N ILE A 124 20.94 15.69 -2.55
CA ILE A 124 19.67 16.06 -3.15
C ILE A 124 18.72 16.61 -2.08
N GLU A 125 18.15 17.78 -2.35
CA GLU A 125 17.16 18.39 -1.48
C GLU A 125 15.79 17.72 -1.68
N PHE A 126 15.58 16.60 -0.98
CA PHE A 126 14.30 15.90 -0.98
C PHE A 126 13.30 16.55 0.00
N PRO A 127 12.03 16.73 -0.38
CA PRO A 127 11.04 17.40 0.45
C PRO A 127 10.81 16.67 1.78
N ARG A 128 10.73 17.44 2.87
CA ARG A 128 10.45 16.92 4.21
C ARG A 128 8.94 16.90 4.44
N LEU A 129 8.36 15.71 4.35
CA LEU A 129 6.94 15.51 4.58
C LEU A 129 6.64 15.28 6.07
N ASN A 130 5.63 15.97 6.60
CA ASN A 130 5.08 15.70 7.91
C ASN A 130 4.16 14.47 7.90
N GLU A 131 3.70 14.03 9.08
CA GLU A 131 2.87 12.82 9.18
C GLU A 131 1.54 12.94 8.42
N GLU A 132 0.93 14.12 8.40
CA GLU A 132 -0.34 14.35 7.71
C GLU A 132 -0.16 14.26 6.19
N GLU A 133 0.93 14.84 5.66
CA GLU A 133 1.30 14.76 4.25
C GLU A 133 1.58 13.31 3.84
N LEU A 134 2.30 12.56 4.66
CA LEU A 134 2.54 11.14 4.45
C LEU A 134 1.23 10.34 4.45
N ARG A 135 0.31 10.61 5.39
CA ARG A 135 -1.01 9.96 5.41
C ARG A 135 -1.83 10.28 4.18
N ASN A 136 -1.72 11.51 3.69
CA ASN A 136 -2.38 11.99 2.48
C ASN A 136 -1.81 11.34 1.21
N LEU A 137 -0.51 11.07 1.19
CA LEU A 137 0.20 10.36 0.12
C LEU A 137 -0.18 8.87 0.09
N THR A 138 -0.24 8.22 1.26
CA THR A 138 -0.52 6.78 1.38
C THR A 138 -2.00 6.43 1.49
N LEU A 139 -2.88 7.45 1.55
CA LEU A 139 -4.35 7.31 1.69
C LEU A 139 -4.75 6.49 2.94
N GLY A 140 -3.95 6.62 4.00
CA GLY A 140 -4.17 5.98 5.30
C GLY A 140 -2.89 5.54 6.03
N THR A 141 -3.04 5.11 7.27
CA THR A 141 -1.92 4.84 8.18
C THR A 141 -1.26 3.48 8.01
N TYR A 142 -1.88 2.54 7.27
CA TYR A 142 -1.38 1.16 7.19
C TYR A 142 0.04 1.09 6.63
N GLN A 143 0.29 1.77 5.50
CA GLN A 143 1.61 1.82 4.89
C GLN A 143 2.64 2.47 5.81
N LEU A 144 2.25 3.53 6.53
CA LEU A 144 3.12 4.21 7.49
C LEU A 144 3.51 3.32 8.67
N LYS A 145 2.57 2.51 9.19
CA LYS A 145 2.87 1.52 10.23
C LYS A 145 3.85 0.45 9.75
N MET A 146 3.77 0.07 8.47
CA MET A 146 4.69 -0.90 7.87
C MET A 146 6.04 -0.29 7.51
N ALA A 147 6.11 1.01 7.23
CA ALA A 147 7.32 1.69 6.77
C ALA A 147 8.54 1.36 7.63
N LYS A 148 8.43 1.44 8.97
CA LYS A 148 9.52 1.11 9.89
C LYS A 148 10.08 -0.29 9.66
N SER A 149 9.22 -1.30 9.58
CA SER A 149 9.62 -2.68 9.38
C SER A 149 10.23 -2.90 7.98
N TYR A 150 9.77 -2.17 6.97
CA TYR A 150 10.40 -2.19 5.64
C TYR A 150 11.77 -1.51 5.64
N THR A 151 11.92 -0.40 6.35
CA THR A 151 13.21 0.29 6.49
C THR A 151 14.23 -0.59 7.20
N GLU A 152 13.82 -1.32 8.24
CA GLU A 152 14.69 -2.21 9.02
C GLU A 152 15.34 -3.33 8.19
N GLU A 153 14.67 -3.79 7.12
CA GLU A 153 15.21 -4.83 6.21
C GLU A 153 16.25 -4.31 5.22
N HIS A 154 16.42 -2.99 5.14
CA HIS A 154 17.39 -2.35 4.26
C HIS A 154 18.56 -1.75 5.04
N PHE A 155 18.79 -2.23 6.28
CA PHE A 155 20.03 -2.01 7.00
C PHE A 155 21.00 -3.17 6.78
N ASP A 156 22.26 -2.86 6.54
CA ASP A 156 23.34 -3.83 6.60
C ASP A 156 23.72 -4.15 8.07
N SER A 157 24.67 -5.06 8.26
CA SER A 157 25.15 -5.46 9.59
C SER A 157 25.79 -4.30 10.39
N GLU A 158 26.16 -3.20 9.75
CA GLU A 158 26.71 -2.00 10.37
C GLU A 158 25.63 -0.92 10.63
N GLY A 159 24.36 -1.18 10.26
CA GLY A 159 23.26 -0.23 10.39
C GLY A 159 23.21 0.83 9.29
N LYS A 160 23.94 0.63 8.19
CA LYS A 160 23.95 1.50 7.00
C LYS A 160 22.89 1.09 6.01
N TYR A 161 22.44 2.01 5.17
CA TYR A 161 21.37 1.72 4.22
C TYR A 161 21.90 0.95 3.00
N GLU A 162 21.22 -0.13 2.63
CA GLU A 162 21.51 -0.91 1.41
C GLU A 162 20.73 -0.42 0.18
N VAL A 163 20.05 0.73 0.29
CA VAL A 163 19.30 1.33 -0.82
C VAL A 163 20.26 2.06 -1.75
N LEU A 164 20.22 1.69 -3.03
CA LEU A 164 20.98 2.38 -4.07
C LEU A 164 20.12 3.46 -4.72
N VAL A 165 20.69 4.64 -4.91
CA VAL A 165 20.02 5.81 -5.46
C VAL A 165 20.83 6.43 -6.59
N SER A 166 20.14 7.16 -7.46
CA SER A 166 20.74 7.98 -8.51
C SER A 166 20.02 9.33 -8.57
N THR A 167 20.81 10.39 -8.60
CA THR A 167 20.40 11.80 -8.50
C THR A 167 20.84 12.60 -9.73
N GLU A 168 21.00 11.95 -10.89
CA GLU A 168 21.42 12.59 -12.14
C GLU A 168 20.48 13.72 -12.60
N ASP A 169 19.23 13.70 -12.15
CA ASP A 169 18.22 14.76 -12.35
C ASP A 169 17.79 15.29 -10.98
N GLN A 170 17.90 16.61 -10.79
CA GLN A 170 17.62 17.31 -9.53
C GLN A 170 16.18 17.12 -9.03
N PHE A 171 15.23 16.85 -9.93
CA PHE A 171 13.80 16.71 -9.61
C PHE A 171 13.28 15.27 -9.78
N LEU A 172 14.19 14.31 -9.99
CA LEU A 172 13.87 12.91 -10.18
C LEU A 172 14.84 12.01 -9.41
N LEU A 173 14.34 11.40 -8.33
CA LEU A 173 15.08 10.41 -7.57
C LEU A 173 14.81 9.02 -8.17
N SER A 174 15.86 8.35 -8.61
CA SER A 174 15.80 6.93 -8.99
C SER A 174 16.37 6.08 -7.87
N ALA A 175 15.69 5.00 -7.49
CA ALA A 175 16.14 4.10 -6.44
C ALA A 175 16.02 2.63 -6.84
N LYS A 176 16.92 1.80 -6.33
CA LYS A 176 16.85 0.34 -6.42
C LYS A 176 16.67 -0.23 -5.03
N ILE A 177 15.60 -1.00 -4.86
CA ILE A 177 15.24 -1.60 -3.58
C ILE A 177 15.03 -3.10 -3.75
N GLN A 178 15.64 -3.88 -2.86
CA GLN A 178 15.45 -5.32 -2.85
C GLN A 178 14.05 -5.67 -2.37
N SER A 179 13.40 -6.68 -2.96
CA SER A 179 12.12 -7.17 -2.48
C SER A 179 12.27 -7.86 -1.13
N ARG A 180 11.50 -7.42 -0.14
CA ARG A 180 11.25 -8.11 1.14
C ARG A 180 10.89 -9.58 0.97
N HIS A 181 10.07 -9.90 -0.02
CA HIS A 181 9.44 -11.21 -0.13
C HIS A 181 10.23 -12.18 -1.01
N ILE A 182 11.12 -11.66 -1.86
CA ILE A 182 11.84 -12.45 -2.87
C ILE A 182 13.26 -11.92 -2.96
N SER A 183 14.23 -12.66 -2.40
CA SER A 183 15.64 -12.26 -2.33
C SER A 183 16.32 -12.05 -3.69
N SER A 184 15.78 -12.60 -4.79
CA SER A 184 16.31 -12.41 -6.14
C SER A 184 15.69 -11.24 -6.91
N LYS A 185 14.63 -10.61 -6.37
CA LYS A 185 13.87 -9.57 -7.08
C LYS A 185 14.21 -8.18 -6.56
N CYS A 186 14.88 -7.38 -7.36
CA CYS A 186 15.08 -5.95 -7.10
C CYS A 186 14.08 -5.13 -7.92
N TYR A 187 13.49 -4.13 -7.29
CA TYR A 187 12.58 -3.17 -7.91
C TYR A 187 13.33 -1.88 -8.23
N GLN A 188 12.98 -1.26 -9.36
CA GLN A 188 13.42 0.08 -9.68
C GLN A 188 12.26 1.07 -9.48
N LEU A 189 12.57 2.12 -8.73
CA LEU A 189 11.64 3.14 -8.30
C LEU A 189 12.07 4.48 -8.87
N TRP A 190 11.09 5.30 -9.24
CA TRP A 190 11.28 6.69 -9.61
C TRP A 190 10.32 7.54 -8.81
N ILE A 191 10.81 8.66 -8.29
CA ILE A 191 10.03 9.64 -7.54
C ILE A 191 10.31 11.00 -8.14
N SER A 192 9.27 11.64 -8.70
CA SER A 192 9.34 13.03 -9.11
C SER A 192 8.89 13.94 -7.96
N PHE A 193 9.62 15.02 -7.74
CA PHE A 193 9.37 15.92 -6.63
C PHE A 193 9.88 17.33 -6.94
N ASN A 194 9.52 18.28 -6.08
CA ASN A 194 10.15 19.59 -6.01
C ASN A 194 10.54 19.88 -4.56
N GLU A 195 11.04 21.09 -4.29
CA GLU A 195 11.50 21.52 -2.96
C GLU A 195 10.46 21.31 -1.84
N CYS A 196 9.17 21.28 -2.17
CA CYS A 196 8.09 21.22 -1.19
C CYS A 196 7.34 19.88 -1.16
N VAL A 197 7.15 19.21 -2.30
CA VAL A 197 6.21 18.09 -2.42
C VAL A 197 6.70 16.98 -3.36
N VAL A 198 6.22 15.77 -3.09
CA VAL A 198 6.28 14.65 -4.03
C VAL A 198 5.16 14.81 -5.06
N LEU A 199 5.54 14.82 -6.34
CA LEU A 199 4.62 15.02 -7.47
C LEU A 199 4.09 13.68 -8.01
N GLY A 200 4.90 12.63 -7.98
CA GLY A 200 4.51 11.31 -8.48
C GLY A 200 5.56 10.25 -8.22
N TRP A 201 5.16 8.99 -8.36
CA TRP A 201 6.06 7.85 -8.24
C TRP A 201 5.68 6.72 -9.18
N TYR A 202 6.69 5.95 -9.58
CA TYR A 202 6.54 4.76 -10.41
C TYR A 202 7.48 3.65 -9.94
N CYS A 203 7.03 2.40 -10.03
CA CYS A 203 7.78 1.21 -9.62
C CYS A 203 7.68 0.15 -10.70
N LYS A 204 8.81 -0.44 -11.07
CA LYS A 204 8.93 -1.53 -12.05
C LYS A 204 9.80 -2.66 -11.53
#